data_AF-A0A133UF21-F1
#
_entry.id   AF-A0A133UF21-F1
#
_cell.length_a   1.000
_cell.length_b   1.000
_cell.length_c   1.000
_cell.angle_alpha   90.00
_cell.angle_beta   90.00
_cell.angle_gamma   90.00
#
_symmetry.space_group_name_H-M   'P 1'
#
loop_
_entity.id
_entity.type
_entity.pdbx_description
1 polymer ?
#
loop_
_entity_poly.entity_id
_entity_poly.type
_entity_poly.pdbx_seq_one_letter_code
_entity_poly.pdbx_strand_id
1 'polypeptide(L)'
;MGKTTYYLEGDFNSSEVYQAADVTMKIMIERDGNDERRIAVTIPGMSVCPSAQRSFHEFEETPLNKPPSHTQRANITVEARTKESVLGGVHA
;
A
#
# COMPACT_ATOMS: atom_id res chain seq x y z
N MET A 1 -15.47 12.43 -4.33
CA MET A 1 -14.40 11.51 -3.90
C MET A 1 -15.07 10.30 -3.28
N GLY A 2 -14.93 9.13 -3.90
CA GLY A 2 -15.45 7.87 -3.38
C GLY A 2 -14.43 7.20 -2.48
N LYS A 3 -14.92 6.50 -1.45
CA LYS A 3 -14.11 5.65 -0.56
C LYS A 3 -14.77 4.29 -0.47
N THR A 4 -13.97 3.24 -0.51
CA THR A 4 -14.43 1.87 -0.27
C THR A 4 -13.32 1.07 0.38
N THR A 5 -13.67 0.00 1.05
CA THR A 5 -12.72 -1.02 1.48
C THR A 5 -12.83 -2.20 0.52
N TYR A 6 -11.70 -2.66 0.02
CA TYR A 6 -11.59 -3.87 -0.80
C TYR A 6 -10.84 -4.94 -0.02
N TYR A 7 -11.29 -6.18 -0.08
CA TYR A 7 -10.62 -7.31 0.56
C TYR A 7 -9.80 -8.05 -0.49
N LEU A 8 -8.49 -7.93 -0.38
CA LEU A 8 -7.53 -8.65 -1.21
C LEU A 8 -7.44 -10.08 -0.70
N GLU A 9 -7.73 -11.03 -1.57
CA GLU A 9 -7.43 -12.44 -1.34
C GLU A 9 -5.96 -12.70 -1.65
N GLY A 10 -5.26 -13.36 -0.74
CA GLY A 10 -3.88 -13.76 -0.93
C GLY A 10 -3.58 -15.06 -0.20
N ASP A 11 -2.66 -15.84 -0.78
CA ASP A 11 -2.07 -16.99 -0.11
C ASP A 11 -0.88 -16.51 0.72
N PHE A 12 -1.03 -16.57 2.05
CA PHE A 12 0.06 -16.30 2.99
C PHE A 12 0.36 -17.58 3.76
N ASN A 13 1.49 -18.20 3.44
CA ASN A 13 1.96 -19.44 4.07
C ASN A 13 0.88 -20.55 4.09
N SER A 14 0.30 -20.88 2.92
CA SER A 14 -0.69 -21.94 2.75
C SER A 14 -2.02 -21.71 3.47
N SER A 15 -2.34 -20.44 3.77
CA SER A 15 -3.62 -20.02 4.31
C SER A 15 -4.20 -18.92 3.43
N GLU A 16 -5.47 -19.10 3.04
CA GLU A 16 -6.24 -18.03 2.42
C GLU A 16 -6.49 -16.94 3.46
N VAL A 17 -5.97 -15.75 3.19
CA VAL A 17 -6.15 -14.59 4.07
C VAL A 17 -6.77 -13.46 3.26
N TYR A 18 -7.78 -12.82 3.86
CA TYR A 18 -8.38 -11.62 3.32
C TYR A 18 -7.75 -10.40 3.99
N GLN A 19 -7.00 -9.62 3.22
CA GLN A 19 -6.40 -8.37 3.67
C GLN A 19 -7.24 -7.18 3.24
N ALA A 20 -7.76 -6.42 4.20
CA ALA A 20 -8.46 -5.17 3.91
C ALA A 20 -7.51 -4.11 3.36
N ALA A 21 -7.93 -3.44 2.30
CA ALA A 21 -7.27 -2.29 1.69
C ALA A 21 -8.27 -1.15 1.50
N ASP A 22 -7.90 0.05 1.93
CA ASP A 22 -8.71 1.24 1.74
C ASP A 22 -8.44 1.84 0.37
N VAL A 23 -9.49 1.98 -0.44
CA VAL A 23 -9.42 2.52 -1.79
C VAL A 23 -10.15 3.86 -1.83
N THR A 24 -9.41 4.90 -2.23
CA THR A 24 -9.96 6.24 -2.48
C THR A 24 -9.90 6.55 -3.96
N MET A 25 -11.02 6.95 -4.54
CA MET A 25 -11.13 7.34 -5.95
C MET A 25 -11.61 8.78 -6.07
N LYS A 26 -10.97 9.53 -6.97
CA LYS A 26 -11.39 10.88 -7.35
C LYS A 26 -11.44 10.96 -8.87
N ILE A 27 -12.59 11.36 -9.38
CA ILE A 27 -12.80 11.70 -10.80
C ILE A 27 -13.33 13.13 -10.78
N MET A 28 -12.68 14.01 -11.52
CA MET A 28 -13.04 15.42 -11.62
C MET A 28 -12.85 15.86 -13.07
N ILE A 29 -13.89 16.51 -13.61
CA ILE A 29 -13.84 17.14 -14.93
C ILE A 29 -14.06 18.64 -14.69
N GLU A 30 -13.07 19.45 -15.03
CA GLU A 30 -13.12 20.90 -14.91
C GLU A 30 -13.76 21.53 -16.16
N ARG A 31 -14.24 22.78 -16.04
CA ARG A 31 -14.94 23.48 -17.13
C ARG A 31 -14.05 23.81 -18.33
N ASP A 32 -12.74 23.86 -18.13
CA ASP A 32 -11.73 24.09 -19.16
C ASP A 32 -11.31 22.79 -19.87
N GLY A 33 -11.91 21.65 -19.51
CA GLY A 33 -11.63 20.35 -20.11
C GLY A 33 -10.58 19.52 -19.37
N ASN A 34 -10.03 19.99 -18.24
CA ASN A 34 -9.11 19.15 -17.46
C ASN A 34 -9.85 17.93 -16.86
N ASP A 35 -9.40 16.72 -17.21
CA ASP A 35 -9.81 15.46 -16.57
C ASP A 35 -8.72 15.04 -15.57
N GLU A 36 -9.08 15.01 -14.29
CA GLU A 36 -8.27 14.47 -13.23
C GLU A 36 -8.88 13.18 -12.70
N ARG A 37 -8.14 12.08 -12.85
CA ARG A 37 -8.46 10.80 -12.20
C ARG A 37 -7.35 10.40 -11.26
N ARG A 38 -7.74 10.04 -10.04
CA ARG A 38 -6.83 9.55 -9.00
C ARG A 38 -7.40 8.32 -8.34
N ILE A 39 -6.55 7.33 -8.15
CA ILE A 39 -6.84 6.14 -7.33
C ILE A 39 -5.71 6.04 -6.31
N ALA A 40 -6.07 5.99 -5.03
CA ALA A 40 -5.15 5.72 -3.95
C ALA A 40 -5.57 4.43 -3.24
N VAL A 41 -4.62 3.54 -3.02
CA VAL A 41 -4.82 2.28 -2.28
C VAL A 41 -3.93 2.33 -1.05
N THR A 42 -4.52 2.11 0.12
CA THR A 42 -3.81 2.06 1.40
C THR A 42 -3.93 0.66 1.99
N ILE A 43 -2.80 0.03 2.27
CA ILE A 43 -2.72 -1.29 2.89
C ILE A 43 -2.04 -1.15 4.25
N PRO A 44 -2.70 -1.55 5.36
CA PRO A 44 -2.06 -1.60 6.67
C PRO A 44 -1.11 -2.79 6.74
N GLY A 45 0.06 -2.58 7.34
CA GLY A 45 1.05 -3.62 7.55
C GLY A 45 1.91 -3.36 8.78
N MET A 46 2.95 -4.17 8.93
CA MET A 46 3.97 -4.00 9.95
C MET A 46 5.26 -3.55 9.28
N SER A 47 5.91 -2.53 9.85
CA SER A 47 7.27 -2.16 9.50
C SER A 47 8.23 -2.59 10.59
N VAL A 48 9.44 -2.97 10.17
CA VAL A 48 10.55 -3.37 11.05
C VAL A 48 11.68 -2.36 10.84
N CYS A 49 12.21 -1.80 11.93
CA CYS A 49 13.32 -0.86 11.85
C CYS A 49 14.66 -1.60 11.69
N PRO A 50 15.36 -1.47 10.55
CA PRO A 50 16.65 -2.14 10.36
C PRO A 50 17.75 -1.55 11.26
N SER A 51 17.63 -0.27 11.65
CA SER A 51 18.60 0.35 12.58
C SER A 51 18.52 -0.28 13.96
N ALA A 52 17.31 -0.55 14.47
CA ALA A 52 17.13 -1.19 15.76
C ALA A 52 17.67 -2.63 15.74
N GLN A 53 17.37 -3.40 14.68
CA GLN A 53 17.93 -4.75 14.51
C GLN A 53 19.46 -4.74 14.49
N ARG A 54 20.05 -3.77 13.79
CA ARG A 54 21.51 -3.62 13.75
C ARG A 54 22.08 -3.35 15.14
N SER A 55 21.48 -2.44 15.90
CA SER A 55 21.93 -2.17 17.27
C SER A 55 21.85 -3.42 18.14
N PHE A 56 20.74 -4.15 18.14
CA PHE A 56 20.65 -5.39 18.92
C PHE A 56 21.64 -6.47 18.46
N HIS A 57 21.95 -6.54 17.16
CA HIS A 57 22.98 -7.44 16.66
C HIS A 57 24.37 -7.05 17.18
N GLU A 58 24.71 -5.75 17.14
CA GLU A 58 26.01 -5.24 17.57
C GLU A 58 26.23 -5.37 19.09
N PHE A 59 25.18 -5.17 19.91
CA PHE A 59 25.30 -5.19 21.37
C PHE A 59 24.99 -6.55 22.01
N GLU A 60 24.08 -7.33 21.44
CA GLU A 60 23.56 -8.57 22.04
C GLU A 60 23.80 -9.81 21.17
N GLU A 61 24.56 -9.67 20.08
CA GLU A 61 24.89 -10.76 19.12
C GLU A 61 23.65 -11.47 18.54
N THR A 62 22.50 -10.78 18.54
CA THR A 62 21.23 -11.33 18.06
C THR A 62 21.22 -11.48 16.53
N PRO A 63 20.50 -12.47 15.94
CA PRO A 63 20.47 -12.62 14.49
C PRO A 63 19.78 -11.44 13.78
N LEU A 64 20.41 -10.86 12.74
CA LEU A 64 19.91 -9.69 12.00
C LEU A 64 18.52 -9.88 11.33
N ASN A 65 18.16 -11.12 11.04
CA ASN A 65 16.88 -11.48 10.40
C ASN A 65 15.80 -11.93 11.40
N LYS A 66 16.04 -11.74 12.71
CA LYS A 66 15.10 -12.11 13.77
C LYS A 66 14.92 -10.96 14.75
N PRO A 67 13.91 -11.05 15.64
CA PRO A 67 13.86 -10.20 16.82
C PRO A 67 15.13 -10.36 17.67
N PRO A 68 15.44 -9.36 18.52
CA PRO A 68 14.65 -8.16 18.81
C PRO A 68 14.75 -7.06 17.72
N SER A 69 13.70 -6.25 17.62
CA SER A 69 13.63 -5.06 16.77
C SER A 69 12.55 -4.09 17.27
N HIS A 70 12.62 -2.84 16.81
CA HIS A 70 11.49 -1.92 16.90
C HIS A 70 10.53 -2.16 15.73
N THR A 71 9.32 -2.64 16.05
CA THR A 71 8.26 -2.91 15.08
C THR A 71 7.04 -2.05 15.35
N GLN A 72 6.39 -1.55 14.31
CA GLN A 72 5.18 -0.73 14.45
C GLN A 72 4.20 -0.99 13.31
N ARG A 73 2.92 -0.68 13.56
CA ARG A 73 1.91 -0.64 12.49
C ARG A 73 2.21 0.55 11.57
N ALA A 74 2.19 0.31 10.27
CA ALA A 74 2.38 1.34 9.26
C ALA A 74 1.38 1.16 8.12
N ASN A 75 0.95 2.25 7.52
CA ASN A 75 0.12 2.24 6.32
C ASN A 75 1.00 2.50 5.10
N ILE A 76 0.90 1.64 4.09
CA ILE A 76 1.53 1.87 2.79
C ILE A 76 0.44 2.38 1.86
N THR A 77 0.58 3.61 1.37
CA THR A 77 -0.33 4.21 0.42
C THR A 77 0.35 4.38 -0.94
N VAL A 78 -0.25 3.81 -1.98
CA VAL A 78 0.15 4.02 -3.37
C VAL A 78 -0.94 4.83 -4.06
N GLU A 79 -0.56 5.95 -4.68
CA GLU A 79 -1.48 6.80 -5.44
C GLU A 79 -1.04 6.86 -6.91
N ALA A 80 -1.98 6.55 -7.81
CA ALA A 80 -1.84 6.76 -9.24
C ALA A 80 -2.72 7.94 -9.67
N ARG A 81 -2.14 8.83 -10.49
CA ARG A 81 -2.85 9.96 -11.09
C ARG A 81 -2.71 9.86 -12.61
N THR A 82 -3.82 9.98 -13.33
CA THR A 82 -3.80 10.13 -14.79
C THR A 82 -4.27 11.52 -15.14
N LYS A 83 -3.55 12.17 -16.03
CA LYS A 83 -3.98 13.37 -16.75
C LYS A 83 -4.08 12.94 -18.22
N GLU A 84 -5.21 13.21 -18.86
CA GLU A 84 -5.63 12.68 -20.17
C GLU A 84 -6.25 11.27 -20.19
N SER A 85 -7.15 11.07 -21.16
CA SER A 85 -7.88 9.83 -21.36
C SER A 85 -6.91 8.69 -21.71
N VAL A 86 -6.59 7.86 -20.73
CA VAL A 86 -6.04 6.52 -20.98
C VAL A 86 -7.18 5.64 -21.52
N LEU A 87 -7.70 6.00 -22.69
CA LEU A 87 -8.52 5.15 -23.57
C LEU A 87 -7.67 4.75 -24.77
N GLY A 88 -6.43 4.33 -24.51
CA GLY A 88 -5.62 3.58 -25.45
C GLY A 88 -5.94 2.09 -25.29
N GLY A 89 -7.03 1.64 -25.91
CA GLY A 89 -7.28 0.25 -26.28
C GLY A 89 -7.57 -0.75 -25.15
N VAL A 90 -8.84 -0.87 -24.76
CA VAL A 90 -9.49 -2.19 -24.62
C VAL A 90 -10.92 -2.03 -25.12
N HIS A 91 -11.12 -2.24 -26.41
CA HIS A 91 -12.41 -2.69 -26.91
C HIS A 91 -12.47 -4.20 -26.67
N ALA A 92 -13.42 -4.64 -25.86
CA ALA A 92 -13.92 -6.02 -25.81
C ALA A 92 -15.44 -5.94 -25.92
#